data_AF-A0A2D5XMA3-F1
#
_entry.id   AF-A0A2D5XMA3-F1
#
_cell.length_a   1.000
_cell.length_b   1.000
_cell.length_c   1.000
_cell.angle_alpha   90.00
_cell.angle_beta   90.00
_cell.angle_gamma   90.00
#
_symmetry.space_group_name_H-M   'P 1'
#
loop_
_entity.id
_entity.type
_entity.pdbx_description
1 polymer ?
#
loop_
_entity_poly.entity_id
_entity_poly.type
_entity_poly.pdbx_seq_one_letter_code
_entity_poly.pdbx_strand_id
1 'polypeptide(L)'
;MILVLRSFLHNRRLLWDFVKRDLRARYVGSSMGFFWSVIFPVVNLVVYHFVFRTVLNTRWSDSQGATEVALVMLAGIVVWQAFAETLTRSSSSLIDNSNLIQKVVFPSELLPAFLVKSSLINMMIGVPVLLIAVIWFGFVDVPRTYMHVPHTTVQHEGAPDTHARIPVLQHEQGDVLRVPIAIERGYRGDVRVTLEYSGSAEHGKDFLGPTQILLPATARGVDLLIQPLPDDEVEGDEEIIVRIVGVEPGGLAEVGEIPQVQHDFRATLLDDPAPPPGAAPAFAGGAEPRMRDEGYKALSLSWSLLLIPLMLLLQFLFTLSLAYFLSVLNVFLRDTQHLVGVGVVVWMFCTPIFYPAHLVEKAGYGWLMQINPMHWIIECWRQILLYGAWPDLLLVLRTGLLSVVLLTLSGRFFFSQKARIPDLL
;
A
#
# COMPACT_ATOMS: atom_id res chain seq x y z
N MET A 1 -21.40 4.22 25.70
CA MET A 1 -20.98 5.41 24.93
C MET A 1 -21.35 6.74 25.60
N ILE A 2 -22.64 7.09 25.78
CA ILE A 2 -23.04 8.41 26.33
C ILE A 2 -22.43 8.69 27.73
N LEU A 3 -22.41 7.69 28.62
CA LEU A 3 -21.80 7.81 29.96
C LEU A 3 -20.29 8.12 29.90
N VAL A 4 -19.56 7.42 29.02
CA VAL A 4 -18.12 7.66 28.76
C VAL A 4 -17.91 9.10 28.30
N LEU A 5 -18.68 9.53 27.30
CA LEU A 5 -18.53 10.85 26.69
C LEU A 5 -18.83 11.97 27.70
N ARG A 6 -19.89 11.81 28.49
CA ARG A 6 -20.23 12.74 29.58
C ARG A 6 -19.11 12.82 30.63
N SER A 7 -18.55 11.68 31.04
CA SER A 7 -17.44 11.66 32.01
C SER A 7 -16.20 12.36 31.48
N PHE A 8 -15.84 12.15 30.21
CA PHE A 8 -14.69 12.83 29.59
C PHE A 8 -14.88 14.34 29.50
N LEU A 9 -16.08 14.80 29.13
CA LEU A 9 -16.37 16.22 29.03
C LEU A 9 -16.31 16.91 30.40
N HIS A 10 -16.85 16.25 31.43
CA HIS A 10 -16.82 16.76 32.80
C HIS A 10 -15.39 16.79 33.38
N ASN A 11 -14.62 15.72 33.16
CA ASN A 11 -13.27 15.55 33.73
C ASN A 11 -12.12 15.87 32.76
N ARG A 12 -12.37 16.69 31.73
CA ARG A 12 -11.41 16.97 30.65
C ARG A 12 -10.06 17.52 31.12
N ARG A 13 -10.06 18.33 32.19
CA ARG A 13 -8.85 18.92 32.78
C ARG A 13 -8.00 17.83 33.43
N LEU A 14 -8.61 17.04 34.32
CA LEU A 14 -7.95 15.92 34.98
C LEU A 14 -7.39 14.91 33.96
N LEU A 15 -8.19 14.53 32.95
CA LEU A 15 -7.73 13.66 31.86
C LEU A 15 -6.49 14.22 31.17
N TRP A 16 -6.47 15.52 30.88
CA TRP A 16 -5.33 16.17 30.25
C TRP A 16 -4.10 16.23 31.14
N ASP A 17 -4.27 16.41 32.44
CA ASP A 17 -3.17 16.40 33.40
C ASP A 17 -2.52 15.00 33.50
N PHE A 18 -3.32 13.93 33.48
CA PHE A 18 -2.81 12.56 33.39
C PHE A 18 -2.05 12.31 32.08
N VAL A 19 -2.59 12.76 30.94
CA VAL A 19 -1.91 12.64 29.63
C VAL A 19 -0.57 13.35 29.65
N LYS A 20 -0.53 14.60 30.10
CA LYS A 20 0.71 15.38 30.24
C LYS A 20 1.72 14.68 31.15
N ARG A 21 1.26 14.16 32.28
CA ARG A 21 2.12 13.44 33.23
C ARG A 21 2.70 12.18 32.60
N ASP A 22 1.90 11.38 31.89
CA ASP A 22 2.37 10.18 31.19
C ASP A 22 3.40 10.52 30.12
N LEU A 23 3.11 11.50 29.26
CA LEU A 23 4.03 11.92 28.20
C LEU A 23 5.35 12.47 28.77
N ARG A 24 5.29 13.22 29.88
CA ARG A 24 6.49 13.71 30.55
C ARG A 24 7.28 12.56 31.17
N ALA A 25 6.61 11.63 31.82
CA ALA A 25 7.24 10.49 32.49
C ALA A 25 8.05 9.62 31.53
N ARG A 26 7.66 9.52 30.25
CA ARG A 26 8.40 8.79 29.21
C ARG A 26 9.82 9.30 28.96
N TYR A 27 10.08 10.57 29.24
CA TYR A 27 11.34 11.23 28.93
C TYR A 27 12.11 11.69 30.17
N VAL A 28 11.52 11.59 31.37
CA VAL A 28 12.19 11.94 32.62
C VAL A 28 13.27 10.91 32.93
N GLY A 29 14.48 11.39 33.25
CA GLY A 29 15.63 10.54 33.56
C GLY A 29 16.34 9.92 32.34
N SER A 30 15.86 10.17 31.12
CA SER A 30 16.55 9.79 29.89
C SER A 30 17.53 10.89 29.47
N SER A 31 18.77 10.52 29.14
CA SER A 31 19.80 11.47 28.67
C SER A 31 19.42 12.19 27.38
N MET A 32 18.72 11.51 26.48
CA MET A 32 18.31 12.03 25.18
C MET A 32 16.84 12.51 25.15
N GLY A 33 16.05 12.16 26.17
CA GLY A 33 14.68 12.65 26.35
C GLY A 33 13.78 12.43 25.13
N PHE A 34 13.13 13.50 24.69
CA PHE A 34 12.16 13.49 23.57
C PHE A 34 12.73 12.93 22.26
N PHE A 35 14.04 13.07 21.99
CA PHE A 35 14.66 12.62 20.75
C PHE A 35 14.47 11.11 20.49
N TRP A 36 14.32 10.29 21.53
CA TRP A 36 14.06 8.84 21.37
C TRP A 36 12.78 8.55 20.57
N SER A 37 11.75 9.39 20.69
CA SER A 37 10.49 9.22 19.96
C SER A 37 10.62 9.42 18.45
N VAL A 38 11.65 10.15 18.01
CA VAL A 38 11.99 10.37 16.60
C VAL A 38 13.01 9.35 16.12
N ILE A 39 13.99 9.02 16.96
CA ILE A 39 15.03 8.03 16.63
C ILE A 39 14.42 6.67 16.35
N PHE A 40 13.44 6.21 17.14
CA PHE A 40 12.87 4.88 16.96
C PHE A 40 12.21 4.67 15.58
N PRO A 41 11.31 5.55 15.10
CA PRO A 41 10.79 5.47 13.73
C PRO A 41 11.87 5.55 12.64
N VAL A 42 12.89 6.40 12.82
CA VAL A 42 14.00 6.53 11.85
C VAL A 42 14.82 5.24 11.80
N VAL A 43 15.16 4.66 12.94
CA VAL A 43 15.88 3.39 13.02
C VAL A 43 15.05 2.28 12.38
N ASN A 44 13.73 2.21 12.65
CA ASN A 44 12.86 1.24 11.98
C ASN A 44 12.86 1.41 10.47
N LEU A 45 12.80 2.64 9.96
CA LEU A 45 12.90 2.91 8.53
C LEU A 45 14.22 2.39 7.95
N VAL A 46 15.35 2.69 8.61
CA VAL A 46 16.68 2.23 8.19
C VAL A 46 16.75 0.70 8.19
N VAL A 47 16.25 0.05 9.25
CA VAL A 47 16.24 -1.41 9.37
C VAL A 47 15.36 -2.04 8.30
N TYR A 48 14.14 -1.54 8.08
CA TYR A 48 13.25 -2.10 7.05
C TYR A 48 13.78 -1.87 5.65
N HIS A 49 14.34 -0.70 5.40
CA HIS A 49 15.02 -0.42 4.15
C HIS A 49 16.22 -1.36 3.95
N PHE A 50 17.07 -1.55 4.96
CA PHE A 50 18.20 -2.47 4.86
C PHE A 50 17.74 -3.91 4.61
N VAL A 51 16.85 -4.45 5.44
CA VAL A 51 16.41 -5.85 5.35
C VAL A 51 15.62 -6.10 4.06
N PHE A 52 14.59 -5.31 3.77
CA PHE A 52 13.68 -5.63 2.66
C PHE A 52 14.17 -5.14 1.30
N ARG A 53 14.93 -4.03 1.23
CA ARG A 53 15.54 -3.60 -0.03
C ARG A 53 16.91 -4.22 -0.28
N THR A 54 17.80 -4.26 0.72
CA THR A 54 19.20 -4.65 0.48
C THR A 54 19.41 -6.16 0.63
N VAL A 55 18.89 -6.76 1.70
CA VAL A 55 19.10 -8.20 1.97
C VAL A 55 18.14 -9.06 1.16
N LEU A 56 16.84 -8.75 1.19
CA LEU A 56 15.81 -9.58 0.57
C LEU A 56 15.45 -9.15 -0.86
N ASN A 57 15.86 -7.96 -1.30
CA ASN A 57 15.46 -7.34 -2.58
C ASN A 57 13.96 -7.54 -2.90
N THR A 58 13.13 -7.38 -1.86
CA THR A 58 11.70 -7.72 -1.91
C THR A 58 10.97 -6.72 -2.79
N ARG A 59 10.30 -7.24 -3.81
CA ARG A 59 9.37 -6.50 -4.66
C ARG A 59 7.98 -7.09 -4.48
N TRP A 60 7.04 -6.28 -3.99
CA TRP A 60 5.65 -6.71 -3.80
C TRP A 60 4.79 -6.57 -5.05
N SER A 61 5.31 -5.88 -6.05
CA SER A 61 4.73 -5.71 -7.38
C SER A 61 5.87 -5.37 -8.34
N ASP A 62 5.73 -5.74 -9.61
CA ASP A 62 6.60 -5.26 -10.68
C ASP A 62 6.60 -3.72 -10.74
N SER A 63 5.50 -3.10 -10.32
CA SER A 63 5.28 -1.66 -10.29
C SER A 63 5.85 -0.93 -9.05
N GLN A 64 6.32 -1.62 -8.02
CA GLN A 64 6.72 -1.03 -6.74
C GLN A 64 8.22 -1.18 -6.48
N GLY A 65 8.86 -0.07 -6.13
CA GLY A 65 10.23 -0.09 -5.65
C GLY A 65 10.40 -0.76 -4.29
N ALA A 66 11.52 -1.45 -4.08
CA ALA A 66 11.86 -2.03 -2.78
C ALA A 66 11.94 -0.97 -1.64
N THR A 67 12.17 0.31 -1.96
CA THR A 67 12.09 1.43 -1.00
C THR A 67 10.64 1.71 -0.55
N GLU A 68 9.66 1.59 -1.45
CA GLU A 68 8.24 1.81 -1.14
C GLU A 68 7.73 0.76 -0.15
N VAL A 69 8.22 -0.49 -0.28
CA VAL A 69 7.93 -1.57 0.66
C VAL A 69 8.29 -1.18 2.10
N ALA A 70 9.47 -0.59 2.32
CA ALA A 70 9.89 -0.14 3.65
C ALA A 70 8.97 0.96 4.22
N LEU A 71 8.49 1.88 3.38
CA LEU A 71 7.55 2.94 3.77
C LEU A 71 6.16 2.37 4.12
N VAL A 72 5.67 1.40 3.36
CA VAL A 72 4.39 0.71 3.63
C VAL A 72 4.44 -0.06 4.95
N MET A 73 5.58 -0.68 5.27
CA MET A 73 5.82 -1.31 6.56
C MET A 73 5.91 -0.29 7.69
N LEU A 74 6.62 0.83 7.47
CA LEU A 74 6.73 1.89 8.47
C LEU A 74 5.36 2.48 8.82
N ALA A 75 4.53 2.77 7.80
CA ALA A 75 3.17 3.26 8.00
C ALA A 75 2.32 2.27 8.83
N GLY A 76 2.41 0.97 8.51
CA GLY A 76 1.71 -0.06 9.27
C GLY A 76 2.20 -0.21 10.71
N ILE A 77 3.52 -0.24 10.93
CA ILE A 77 4.08 -0.46 12.25
C ILE A 77 3.84 0.72 13.19
N VAL A 78 3.87 1.96 12.70
CA VAL A 78 3.62 3.14 13.55
C VAL A 78 2.19 3.08 14.13
N VAL A 79 1.21 2.71 13.31
CA VAL A 79 -0.18 2.54 13.73
C VAL A 79 -0.34 1.34 14.67
N TRP A 80 0.28 0.22 14.33
CA TRP A 80 0.24 -1.01 15.12
C TRP A 80 0.85 -0.82 16.52
N GLN A 81 2.01 -0.18 16.62
CA GLN A 81 2.72 0.01 17.89
C GLN A 81 1.89 0.85 18.86
N ALA A 82 1.23 1.91 18.38
CA ALA A 82 0.34 2.71 19.22
C ALA A 82 -0.83 1.89 19.79
N PHE A 83 -1.41 1.00 18.98
CA PHE A 83 -2.46 0.08 19.40
C PHE A 83 -1.94 -0.96 20.41
N ALA A 84 -0.84 -1.65 20.07
CA ALA A 84 -0.22 -2.69 20.88
C ALA A 84 0.23 -2.17 22.24
N GLU A 85 0.90 -1.01 22.27
CA GLU A 85 1.33 -0.34 23.51
C GLU A 85 0.11 -0.03 24.40
N THR A 86 -0.92 0.57 23.81
CA THR A 86 -2.13 0.94 24.55
C THR A 86 -2.83 -0.28 25.14
N LEU A 87 -3.01 -1.34 24.35
CA LEU A 87 -3.73 -2.53 24.78
C LEU A 87 -3.01 -3.21 25.94
N THR A 88 -1.69 -3.33 25.83
CA THR A 88 -0.83 -3.94 26.86
C THR A 88 -0.88 -3.12 28.16
N ARG A 89 -0.64 -1.81 28.09
CA ARG A 89 -0.59 -0.93 29.28
C ARG A 89 -1.96 -0.67 29.91
N SER A 90 -3.02 -0.62 29.11
CA SER A 90 -4.38 -0.38 29.62
C SER A 90 -4.93 -1.58 30.38
N SER A 91 -4.48 -2.80 30.05
CA SER A 91 -4.91 -4.03 30.74
C SER A 91 -4.61 -3.99 32.24
N SER A 92 -3.43 -3.52 32.67
CA SER A 92 -3.04 -3.39 34.08
C SER A 92 -3.42 -2.05 34.72
N SER A 93 -3.98 -1.10 33.95
CA SER A 93 -4.11 0.30 34.39
C SER A 93 -4.92 0.52 35.67
N LEU A 94 -5.94 -0.30 35.95
CA LEU A 94 -6.71 -0.21 37.19
C LEU A 94 -5.93 -0.75 38.39
N ILE A 95 -5.18 -1.84 38.20
CA ILE A 95 -4.35 -2.47 39.24
C ILE A 95 -3.18 -1.56 39.60
N ASP A 96 -2.49 -1.04 38.59
CA ASP A 96 -1.34 -0.15 38.77
C ASP A 96 -1.69 1.15 39.52
N ASN A 97 -2.96 1.55 39.46
CA ASN A 97 -3.48 2.75 40.11
C ASN A 97 -4.46 2.44 41.26
N SER A 98 -4.38 1.25 41.87
CA SER A 98 -5.31 0.80 42.93
C SER A 98 -5.43 1.79 44.09
N ASN A 99 -4.30 2.35 44.53
CA ASN A 99 -4.25 3.35 45.60
C ASN A 99 -5.13 4.59 45.32
N LEU A 100 -5.19 5.05 44.06
CA LEU A 100 -6.02 6.21 43.69
C LEU A 100 -7.51 5.86 43.75
N ILE A 101 -7.86 4.64 43.37
CA ILE A 101 -9.24 4.14 43.33
C ILE A 101 -9.76 3.88 44.75
N GLN A 102 -8.94 3.32 45.62
CA GLN A 102 -9.34 2.94 46.99
C GLN A 102 -9.33 4.10 47.98
N LYS A 103 -8.43 5.09 47.82
CA LYS A 103 -8.19 6.13 48.84
C LYS A 103 -8.81 7.49 48.52
N VAL A 104 -9.23 7.72 47.28
CA VAL A 104 -9.75 9.02 46.83
C VAL A 104 -11.00 8.80 45.97
N VAL A 105 -11.96 9.72 46.01
CA VAL A 105 -13.12 9.73 45.10
C VAL A 105 -12.64 10.04 43.67
N PHE A 106 -12.22 8.99 42.97
CA PHE A 106 -11.54 9.09 41.68
C PHE A 106 -12.38 8.50 40.54
N PRO A 107 -12.53 9.20 39.40
CA PRO A 107 -13.19 8.66 38.21
C PRO A 107 -12.29 7.63 37.50
N SER A 108 -12.39 6.36 37.90
CA SER A 108 -11.58 5.25 37.39
C SER A 108 -11.64 5.04 35.87
N GLU A 109 -12.70 5.50 35.21
CA GLU A 109 -12.83 5.48 33.74
C GLU A 109 -11.78 6.33 33.01
N LEU A 110 -11.11 7.26 33.70
CA LEU A 110 -10.06 8.05 33.08
C LEU A 110 -8.76 7.27 32.89
N LEU A 111 -8.53 6.19 33.65
CA LEU A 111 -7.25 5.48 33.66
C LEU A 111 -6.94 4.81 32.31
N PRO A 112 -7.85 4.01 31.72
CA PRO A 112 -7.61 3.46 30.38
C PRO A 112 -7.62 4.57 29.32
N ALA A 113 -8.46 5.59 29.51
CA ALA A 113 -8.65 6.66 28.53
C ALA A 113 -7.42 7.56 28.32
N PHE A 114 -6.72 7.93 29.39
CA PHE A 114 -5.53 8.76 29.26
C PHE A 114 -4.42 7.99 28.55
N LEU A 115 -4.29 6.68 28.78
CA LEU A 115 -3.28 5.83 28.11
C LEU A 115 -3.51 5.75 26.61
N VAL A 116 -4.78 5.56 26.18
CA VAL A 116 -5.13 5.57 24.75
C VAL A 116 -4.77 6.92 24.13
N LYS A 117 -5.13 8.02 24.79
CA LYS A 117 -4.84 9.37 24.29
C LYS A 117 -3.34 9.66 24.24
N SER A 118 -2.57 9.30 25.25
CA SER A 118 -1.11 9.48 25.28
C SER A 118 -0.42 8.69 24.17
N SER A 119 -0.81 7.44 23.94
CA SER A 119 -0.20 6.59 22.92
C SER A 119 -0.51 7.08 21.50
N LEU A 120 -1.71 7.60 21.26
CA LEU A 120 -2.03 8.25 19.97
C LEU A 120 -1.24 9.55 19.76
N ILE A 121 -1.02 10.34 20.81
CA ILE A 121 -0.14 11.51 20.71
C ILE A 121 1.30 11.08 20.37
N ASN A 122 1.78 10.00 20.99
CA ASN A 122 3.09 9.44 20.68
C ASN A 122 3.17 8.94 19.22
N MET A 123 2.12 8.30 18.71
CA MET A 123 1.99 7.90 17.30
C MET A 123 2.11 9.09 16.35
N MET A 124 1.56 10.25 16.73
CA MET A 124 1.64 11.48 15.93
C MET A 124 3.05 12.07 15.83
N ILE A 125 4.02 11.57 16.61
CA ILE A 125 5.43 11.90 16.40
C ILE A 125 6.02 11.09 15.23
N GLY A 126 5.55 9.84 15.05
CA GLY A 126 5.97 8.97 13.96
C GLY A 126 5.43 9.36 12.58
N VAL A 127 4.24 9.98 12.52
CA VAL A 127 3.63 10.40 11.25
C VAL A 127 4.46 11.45 10.49
N PRO A 128 4.95 12.54 11.12
CA PRO A 128 5.86 13.47 10.46
C PRO A 128 7.13 12.80 9.92
N VAL A 129 7.72 11.86 10.66
CA VAL A 129 8.91 11.12 10.20
C VAL A 129 8.58 10.33 8.93
N LEU A 130 7.44 9.65 8.90
CA LEU A 130 6.96 8.95 7.71
C LEU A 130 6.72 9.93 6.54
N LEU A 131 6.06 11.06 6.76
CA LEU A 131 5.78 12.04 5.71
C LEU A 131 7.07 12.62 5.13
N ILE A 132 8.07 12.94 5.97
CA ILE A 132 9.39 13.38 5.52
C ILE A 132 10.05 12.29 4.67
N ALA A 133 9.95 11.02 5.09
CA ALA A 133 10.50 9.90 4.32
C ALA A 133 9.78 9.71 2.97
N VAL A 134 8.45 9.87 2.92
CA VAL A 134 7.68 9.83 1.66
C VAL A 134 8.06 10.97 0.74
N ILE A 135 8.28 12.19 1.26
CA ILE A 135 8.76 13.33 0.46
C ILE A 135 10.15 13.04 -0.08
N TRP A 136 11.06 12.56 0.77
CA TRP A 136 12.43 12.24 0.38
C TRP A 136 12.46 11.18 -0.73
N PHE A 137 11.90 9.99 -0.50
CA PHE A 137 11.98 8.87 -1.44
C PHE A 137 10.98 8.94 -2.60
N GLY A 138 9.89 9.69 -2.45
CA GLY A 138 8.85 9.81 -3.46
C GLY A 138 9.02 11.00 -4.41
N PHE A 139 9.81 12.02 -4.04
CA PHE A 139 9.93 13.26 -4.81
C PHE A 139 11.38 13.73 -4.99
N VAL A 140 12.27 13.50 -4.03
CA VAL A 140 13.67 13.96 -4.11
C VAL A 140 14.57 12.89 -4.71
N ASP A 141 14.44 11.66 -4.23
CA ASP A 141 15.28 10.51 -4.57
C ASP A 141 14.47 9.53 -5.43
N VAL A 142 13.95 10.04 -6.56
CA VAL A 142 13.05 9.28 -7.43
C VAL A 142 13.80 8.03 -7.92
N PRO A 143 13.29 6.82 -7.64
CA PRO A 143 13.95 5.62 -8.13
C PRO A 143 13.86 5.58 -9.66
N ARG A 144 14.99 5.32 -10.32
CA ARG A 144 15.07 5.18 -11.79
C ARG A 144 14.01 4.17 -12.26
N THR A 145 13.06 4.63 -13.07
CA THR A 145 12.05 3.79 -13.72
C THR A 145 12.66 3.20 -14.98
N TYR A 146 12.62 1.88 -15.11
CA TYR A 146 13.06 1.19 -16.32
C TYR A 146 11.83 0.84 -17.17
N MET A 147 11.96 1.01 -18.49
CA MET A 147 10.96 0.58 -19.46
C MET A 147 11.40 -0.78 -20.00
N HIS A 148 10.51 -1.77 -19.94
CA HIS A 148 10.80 -3.12 -20.38
C HIS A 148 9.89 -3.47 -21.55
N VAL A 149 10.50 -3.74 -22.70
CA VAL A 149 9.82 -4.42 -23.80
C VAL A 149 10.01 -5.90 -23.55
N PRO A 150 8.94 -6.71 -23.46
CA PRO A 150 9.07 -8.14 -23.28
C PRO A 150 9.92 -8.73 -24.40
N HIS A 151 11.08 -9.27 -24.04
CA HIS A 151 11.86 -10.11 -24.93
C HIS A 151 11.14 -11.45 -25.04
N THR A 152 10.47 -11.70 -26.16
CA THR A 152 9.98 -13.03 -26.50
C THR A 152 11.15 -13.89 -26.99
N THR A 153 12.04 -14.30 -26.09
CA THR A 153 12.73 -15.59 -26.26
C THR A 153 11.88 -16.63 -25.56
N VAL A 154 11.01 -17.30 -26.33
CA VAL A 154 10.28 -18.47 -25.84
C VAL A 154 11.32 -19.54 -25.54
N GLN A 155 11.69 -19.71 -24.26
CA GLN A 155 12.40 -20.90 -23.82
C GLN A 155 11.44 -22.09 -23.92
N HIS A 156 11.51 -22.82 -25.03
CA HIS A 156 11.14 -24.22 -25.04
C HIS A 156 12.35 -25.02 -24.53
N GLU A 157 12.19 -25.73 -23.42
CA GLU A 157 13.06 -26.87 -23.10
C GLU A 157 12.99 -27.85 -24.28
N GLY A 158 14.04 -27.84 -25.13
CA GLY A 158 14.31 -28.91 -26.09
C GLY A 158 14.20 -28.63 -27.60
N ALA A 159 14.37 -27.39 -28.08
CA ALA A 159 14.56 -27.14 -29.54
C ALA A 159 15.46 -25.92 -29.81
N PRO A 160 16.28 -25.91 -30.88
CA PRO A 160 17.21 -24.83 -31.16
C PRO A 160 16.45 -23.59 -31.66
N ASP A 161 16.74 -22.45 -31.03
CA ASP A 161 16.47 -21.07 -31.47
C ASP A 161 15.08 -20.82 -32.10
N THR A 162 14.06 -20.67 -31.25
CA THR A 162 12.74 -20.19 -31.67
C THR A 162 12.49 -18.76 -31.20
N HIS A 163 12.71 -17.82 -32.12
CA HIS A 163 12.04 -16.51 -32.11
C HIS A 163 10.51 -16.73 -32.07
N ALA A 164 9.75 -15.80 -31.49
CA ALA A 164 8.28 -15.87 -31.51
C ALA A 164 7.77 -15.94 -32.96
N ARG A 165 7.32 -17.11 -33.38
CA ARG A 165 6.71 -17.33 -34.70
C ARG A 165 5.29 -16.77 -34.65
N ILE A 166 4.96 -15.88 -35.58
CA ILE A 166 3.59 -15.44 -35.82
C ILE A 166 3.01 -16.44 -36.84
N PRO A 167 2.15 -17.40 -36.48
CA PRO A 167 1.37 -18.07 -37.50
C PRO A 167 0.41 -17.03 -38.08
N VAL A 168 0.42 -16.86 -39.41
CA VAL A 168 -0.73 -16.28 -40.12
C VAL A 168 -1.85 -17.29 -39.89
N LEU A 169 -2.65 -17.05 -38.84
CA LEU A 169 -3.83 -17.86 -38.59
C LEU A 169 -4.75 -17.62 -39.78
N GLN A 170 -5.02 -18.70 -40.50
CA GLN A 170 -6.11 -18.77 -41.47
C GLN A 170 -7.37 -18.21 -40.82
N HIS A 171 -7.73 -17.01 -41.26
CA HIS A 171 -9.10 -16.58 -41.41
C HIS A 171 -9.95 -16.51 -40.14
N GLU A 172 -9.77 -15.46 -39.33
CA GLU A 172 -10.88 -14.64 -38.83
C GLU A 172 -10.33 -13.22 -38.53
N GLN A 173 -10.63 -12.24 -39.39
CA GLN A 173 -10.51 -10.80 -39.12
C GLN A 173 -9.09 -10.21 -38.85
N GLY A 174 -8.44 -9.68 -39.90
CA GLY A 174 -7.47 -8.55 -39.85
C GLY A 174 -6.69 -8.34 -38.55
N ASP A 175 -5.89 -9.33 -38.14
CA ASP A 175 -5.26 -9.33 -36.82
C ASP A 175 -4.03 -8.42 -36.78
N VAL A 176 -4.20 -7.31 -36.06
CA VAL A 176 -3.13 -6.38 -35.69
C VAL A 176 -2.24 -7.05 -34.63
N LEU A 177 -0.93 -7.12 -34.89
CA LEU A 177 0.05 -7.60 -33.91
C LEU A 177 0.11 -6.62 -32.73
N ARG A 178 -0.16 -7.14 -31.53
CA ARG A 178 -0.12 -6.37 -30.28
C ARG A 178 1.17 -6.67 -29.53
N VAL A 179 2.03 -5.68 -29.45
CA VAL A 179 3.27 -5.76 -28.67
C VAL A 179 3.07 -4.99 -27.38
N PRO A 180 2.91 -5.66 -26.22
CA PRO A 180 2.71 -4.96 -24.96
C PRO A 180 4.00 -4.28 -24.53
N ILE A 181 4.07 -2.95 -24.63
CA ILE A 181 5.17 -2.17 -24.05
C ILE A 181 4.80 -1.91 -22.60
N ALA A 182 5.56 -2.44 -21.65
CA ALA A 182 5.29 -2.29 -20.24
C ALA A 182 6.29 -1.32 -19.57
N ILE A 183 5.82 -0.61 -18.55
CA ILE A 183 6.67 0.26 -17.74
C ILE A 183 6.71 -0.31 -16.33
N GLU A 184 7.93 -0.46 -15.80
CA GLU A 184 8.14 -1.01 -14.45
C GLU A 184 7.63 -0.08 -13.33
N ARG A 185 7.30 1.20 -13.60
CA ARG A 185 6.70 2.11 -12.60
C ARG A 185 5.79 3.15 -13.24
N GLY A 186 4.80 3.61 -12.47
CA GLY A 186 3.94 4.72 -12.88
C GLY A 186 4.69 6.06 -12.92
N TYR A 187 4.26 6.94 -13.82
CA TYR A 187 4.80 8.28 -14.05
C TYR A 187 3.71 9.32 -13.79
N ARG A 188 4.07 10.59 -13.57
CA ARG A 188 3.12 11.64 -13.16
C ARG A 188 2.55 12.50 -14.29
N GLY A 189 2.97 12.26 -15.54
CA GLY A 189 2.52 12.98 -16.73
C GLY A 189 2.84 12.17 -17.98
N ASP A 190 2.09 12.37 -19.06
CA ASP A 190 2.14 11.49 -20.23
C ASP A 190 3.58 11.30 -20.76
N VAL A 191 3.99 10.06 -20.95
CA VAL A 191 5.33 9.72 -21.43
C VAL A 191 5.26 9.47 -22.92
N ARG A 192 6.12 10.13 -23.69
CA ARG A 192 6.25 9.89 -25.12
C ARG A 192 7.40 8.94 -25.38
N VAL A 193 7.12 7.81 -25.98
CA VAL A 193 8.12 6.83 -26.39
C VAL A 193 8.30 6.92 -27.90
N THR A 194 9.53 7.12 -28.33
CA THR A 194 9.94 7.12 -29.74
C THR A 194 10.50 5.75 -30.10
N LEU A 195 9.91 5.16 -31.13
CA LEU A 195 10.25 3.85 -31.66
C LEU A 195 10.93 4.01 -33.01
N GLU A 196 11.91 3.14 -33.27
CA GLU A 196 12.53 2.95 -34.57
C GLU A 196 12.30 1.52 -35.02
N TYR A 197 11.89 1.37 -36.27
CA TYR A 197 11.71 0.09 -36.93
C TYR A 197 12.92 -0.19 -37.82
N SER A 198 13.43 -1.41 -37.76
CA SER A 198 14.52 -1.93 -38.60
C SER A 198 14.23 -3.40 -38.91
N GLY A 199 14.97 -4.05 -39.81
CA GLY A 199 14.73 -5.44 -40.18
C GLY A 199 14.83 -5.66 -41.68
N SER A 200 14.32 -6.79 -42.16
CA SER A 200 14.17 -7.05 -43.60
C SER A 200 12.83 -6.54 -44.15
N ALA A 201 11.79 -6.48 -43.32
CA ALA A 201 10.51 -5.84 -43.66
C ALA A 201 10.60 -4.31 -43.55
N GLU A 202 10.04 -3.59 -44.52
CA GLU A 202 10.06 -2.13 -44.64
C GLU A 202 8.77 -1.48 -44.11
N HIS A 203 8.94 -0.53 -43.17
CA HIS A 203 7.83 0.23 -42.60
C HIS A 203 7.18 1.14 -43.66
N GLY A 204 5.87 0.98 -43.85
CA GLY A 204 5.08 1.69 -44.87
C GLY A 204 4.91 0.92 -46.19
N LYS A 205 5.67 -0.14 -46.41
CA LYS A 205 5.52 -1.07 -47.54
C LYS A 205 4.88 -2.37 -47.09
N ASP A 206 5.50 -3.06 -46.12
CA ASP A 206 5.11 -4.42 -45.70
C ASP A 206 4.32 -4.40 -44.37
N PHE A 207 4.44 -3.33 -43.58
CA PHE A 207 3.63 -3.11 -42.37
C PHE A 207 3.49 -1.63 -41.98
N LEU A 208 2.46 -1.32 -41.17
CA LEU A 208 2.25 -0.03 -40.53
C LEU A 208 2.30 -0.15 -39.01
N GLY A 209 3.02 0.76 -38.37
CA GLY A 209 3.06 0.90 -36.91
C GLY A 209 3.37 2.35 -36.49
N PRO A 210 2.93 2.80 -35.30
CA PRO A 210 3.22 4.14 -34.81
C PRO A 210 4.71 4.30 -34.45
N THR A 211 5.34 5.40 -34.88
CA THR A 211 6.73 5.75 -34.52
C THR A 211 6.84 6.48 -33.18
N GLN A 212 5.71 6.98 -32.67
CA GLN A 212 5.59 7.58 -31.35
C GLN A 212 4.36 7.03 -30.63
N ILE A 213 4.55 6.64 -29.38
CA ILE A 213 3.47 6.19 -28.51
C ILE A 213 3.37 7.13 -27.32
N LEU A 214 2.14 7.57 -27.03
CA LEU A 214 1.83 8.29 -25.80
C LEU A 214 1.38 7.27 -24.76
N LEU A 215 2.08 7.23 -23.65
CA LEU A 215 1.74 6.47 -22.45
C LEU A 215 1.07 7.47 -21.49
N PRO A 216 -0.27 7.44 -21.30
CA PRO A 216 -0.98 8.41 -20.45
C PRO A 216 -0.58 8.26 -18.99
N ALA A 217 -0.54 9.32 -18.16
CA ALA A 217 -0.04 9.31 -16.77
C ALA A 217 -0.50 8.13 -15.87
N THR A 218 -1.63 7.50 -16.17
CA THR A 218 -2.21 6.39 -15.41
C THR A 218 -1.95 5.00 -16.01
N ALA A 219 -1.44 4.92 -17.24
CA ALA A 219 -1.20 3.66 -17.94
C ALA A 219 0.11 2.99 -17.50
N ARG A 220 0.13 1.66 -17.49
CA ARG A 220 1.29 0.83 -17.10
C ARG A 220 1.92 0.09 -18.25
N GLY A 221 1.27 0.18 -19.40
CA GLY A 221 1.73 -0.31 -20.65
C GLY A 221 0.75 0.10 -21.73
N VAL A 222 1.23 0.14 -22.95
CA VAL A 222 0.42 0.38 -24.14
C VAL A 222 0.76 -0.73 -25.12
N ASP A 223 -0.28 -1.32 -25.70
CA ASP A 223 -0.11 -2.24 -26.80
C ASP A 223 0.31 -1.43 -28.02
N LEU A 224 1.56 -1.61 -28.46
CA LEU A 224 2.00 -1.19 -29.79
C LEU A 224 1.27 -2.06 -30.82
N LEU A 225 0.56 -1.40 -31.72
CA LEU A 225 -0.22 -2.02 -32.78
C LEU A 225 0.58 -1.99 -34.08
N ILE A 226 0.99 -3.16 -34.57
CA ILE A 226 1.65 -3.34 -35.86
C ILE A 226 0.69 -4.06 -36.80
N GLN A 227 0.33 -3.41 -37.89
CA GLN A 227 -0.59 -3.94 -38.89
C GLN A 227 0.20 -4.39 -40.11
N PRO A 228 0.16 -5.68 -40.49
CA PRO A 228 0.74 -6.13 -41.75
C PRO A 228 -0.03 -5.51 -42.93
N LEU A 229 0.70 -5.08 -43.97
CA LEU A 229 0.12 -4.63 -45.22
C LEU A 229 0.14 -5.81 -46.19
N PRO A 230 -1.04 -6.25 -46.69
CA PRO A 230 -1.07 -7.28 -47.70
C PRO A 230 -0.67 -6.68 -49.05
N ASP A 231 0.18 -7.40 -49.78
CA ASP A 231 0.48 -7.15 -51.19
C ASP A 231 0.43 -8.47 -51.99
N ASP A 232 0.74 -8.39 -53.28
CA ASP A 232 0.73 -9.52 -54.21
C ASP A 232 2.17 -9.95 -54.58
N GLU A 233 3.20 -9.42 -53.91
CA GLU A 233 4.60 -9.74 -54.15
C GLU A 233 5.03 -10.93 -53.27
N VAL A 234 5.76 -11.88 -53.85
CA VAL A 234 6.28 -13.04 -53.09
C VAL A 234 7.71 -12.71 -52.68
N GLU A 235 7.86 -12.26 -51.45
CA GLU A 235 9.10 -11.71 -50.89
C GLU A 235 9.77 -12.65 -49.86
N GLY A 236 9.07 -13.73 -49.45
CA GLY A 236 9.53 -14.67 -48.43
C GLY A 236 9.32 -14.15 -46.99
N ASP A 237 9.65 -14.95 -45.97
CA ASP A 237 9.46 -14.55 -44.57
C ASP A 237 10.43 -13.40 -44.18
N GLU A 238 9.88 -12.33 -43.60
CA GLU A 238 10.64 -11.12 -43.27
C GLU A 238 10.68 -10.83 -41.76
N GLU A 239 11.78 -10.26 -41.26
CA GLU A 239 11.94 -9.88 -39.85
C GLU A 239 11.64 -8.39 -39.64
N ILE A 240 10.80 -8.10 -38.63
CA ILE A 240 10.55 -6.77 -38.07
C ILE A 240 11.28 -6.67 -36.73
N ILE A 241 12.13 -5.67 -36.58
CA ILE A 241 12.86 -5.33 -35.36
C ILE A 241 12.40 -3.95 -34.86
N VAL A 242 11.80 -3.91 -33.67
CA VAL A 242 11.35 -2.67 -33.03
C VAL A 242 12.31 -2.30 -31.91
N ARG A 243 12.86 -1.09 -31.96
CA ARG A 243 13.76 -0.54 -30.94
C ARG A 243 13.18 0.72 -30.31
N ILE A 244 13.33 0.85 -28.99
CA ILE A 244 13.08 2.10 -28.28
C ILE A 244 14.32 2.99 -28.38
N VAL A 245 14.18 4.15 -29.01
CA VAL A 245 15.30 5.08 -29.29
C VAL A 245 15.27 6.32 -28.39
N GLY A 246 14.09 6.69 -27.92
CA GLY A 246 13.94 7.84 -27.03
C GLY A 246 12.71 7.75 -26.16
N VAL A 247 12.79 8.31 -24.96
CA VAL A 247 11.66 8.42 -24.04
C VAL A 247 11.67 9.83 -23.45
N GLU A 248 10.65 10.62 -23.78
CA GLU A 248 10.48 12.00 -23.30
C GLU A 248 9.38 12.04 -22.22
N PRO A 249 9.68 12.48 -20.99
CA PRO A 249 8.69 12.60 -19.93
C PRO A 249 7.82 13.86 -20.09
N GLY A 250 6.50 13.74 -19.92
CA GLY A 250 5.57 14.87 -19.84
C GLY A 250 5.46 15.50 -18.45
N GLY A 251 6.59 15.74 -17.75
CA GLY A 251 6.56 16.37 -16.41
C GLY A 251 7.87 16.31 -15.63
N LEU A 252 7.83 16.60 -14.32
CA LEU A 252 8.96 16.66 -13.37
C LEU A 252 9.62 15.29 -13.05
N ALA A 253 9.50 14.29 -13.93
CA ALA A 253 10.10 12.97 -13.73
C ALA A 253 11.31 12.81 -14.66
N GLU A 254 12.46 12.39 -14.13
CA GLU A 254 13.56 11.88 -14.96
C GLU A 254 13.20 10.46 -15.41
N VAL A 255 13.19 10.24 -16.73
CA VAL A 255 13.19 8.87 -17.26
C VAL A 255 14.54 8.27 -16.94
N GLY A 256 14.56 7.12 -16.26
CA GLY A 256 15.82 6.43 -15.99
C GLY A 256 16.56 6.12 -17.29
N GLU A 257 17.90 6.04 -17.23
CA GLU A 257 18.70 5.55 -18.35
C GLU A 257 18.10 4.27 -18.91
N ILE A 258 17.86 4.25 -20.22
CA ILE A 258 17.56 3.02 -20.97
C ILE A 258 18.78 2.11 -20.78
N PRO A 259 18.67 0.97 -20.08
CA PRO A 259 19.79 0.05 -19.96
C PRO A 259 20.25 -0.35 -21.36
N GLN A 260 21.57 -0.38 -21.59
CA GLN A 260 22.17 -0.84 -22.86
C GLN A 260 21.89 -2.34 -23.17
N VAL A 261 21.06 -3.00 -22.37
CA VAL A 261 20.79 -4.44 -22.43
C VAL A 261 19.43 -4.67 -23.11
N GLN A 262 19.48 -4.78 -24.43
CA GLN A 262 18.59 -5.59 -25.28
C GLN A 262 17.07 -5.33 -25.14
N HIS A 263 16.60 -4.25 -25.77
CA HIS A 263 15.17 -3.87 -25.89
C HIS A 263 14.60 -4.11 -27.30
N ASP A 264 15.28 -4.89 -28.13
CA ASP A 264 14.85 -5.16 -29.51
C ASP A 264 13.73 -6.22 -29.48
N PHE A 265 12.50 -5.82 -29.78
CA PHE A 265 11.43 -6.76 -30.06
C PHE A 265 11.57 -7.25 -31.51
N ARG A 266 11.46 -8.56 -31.71
CA ARG A 266 11.58 -9.20 -33.03
C ARG A 266 10.31 -9.97 -33.36
N ALA A 267 9.78 -9.74 -34.55
CA ALA A 267 8.65 -10.45 -35.12
C ALA A 267 8.99 -10.90 -36.53
N THR A 268 8.41 -12.02 -36.97
CA THR A 268 8.53 -12.50 -38.35
C THR A 268 7.19 -12.34 -39.06
N LEU A 269 7.18 -11.63 -40.18
CA LEU A 269 6.07 -11.53 -41.12
C LEU A 269 6.16 -12.74 -42.06
N LEU A 270 5.08 -13.52 -42.16
CA LEU A 270 5.02 -14.65 -43.09
C LEU A 270 4.35 -14.19 -44.38
N ASP A 271 4.92 -14.61 -45.51
CA ASP A 271 4.43 -14.33 -46.85
C ASP A 271 3.35 -15.35 -47.26
N ASP A 272 2.15 -14.89 -47.63
CA ASP A 272 1.01 -15.73 -48.09
C ASP A 272 0.42 -15.13 -49.38
N PRO A 273 0.35 -15.89 -50.50
CA PRO A 273 -0.07 -15.34 -51.77
C PRO A 273 -1.59 -15.03 -51.83
N ALA A 274 -1.88 -13.74 -51.89
CA ALA A 274 -3.10 -13.04 -52.33
C ALA A 274 -4.33 -13.04 -51.38
N PRO A 275 -4.80 -11.86 -50.93
CA PRO A 275 -6.07 -11.74 -50.20
C PRO A 275 -7.30 -11.86 -51.13
N PRO A 276 -8.42 -12.44 -50.66
CA PRO A 276 -9.64 -12.55 -51.48
C PRO A 276 -10.26 -11.18 -51.79
N PRO A 277 -10.85 -11.00 -53.00
CA PRO A 277 -11.34 -9.71 -53.46
C PRO A 277 -12.55 -9.24 -52.63
N GLY A 278 -12.41 -8.10 -51.94
CA GLY A 278 -13.51 -7.43 -51.24
C GLY A 278 -13.22 -6.91 -49.83
N ALA A 279 -11.98 -6.98 -49.32
CA ALA A 279 -11.64 -6.44 -48.01
C ALA A 279 -11.63 -4.90 -48.03
N ALA A 280 -12.64 -4.29 -47.39
CA ALA A 280 -12.65 -2.85 -47.15
C ALA A 280 -11.59 -2.46 -46.09
N PRO A 281 -10.94 -1.28 -46.19
CA PRO A 281 -10.01 -0.82 -45.16
C PRO A 281 -10.77 -0.50 -43.88
N ALA A 282 -10.62 -1.34 -42.86
CA ALA A 282 -11.22 -1.12 -41.55
C ALA A 282 -10.36 -0.15 -40.71
N PHE A 283 -10.49 1.15 -40.98
CA PHE A 283 -10.38 2.14 -39.90
C PHE A 283 -11.80 2.56 -39.52
N ALA A 284 -12.38 1.86 -38.55
CA ALA A 284 -13.63 2.27 -37.92
C ALA A 284 -13.64 1.83 -36.46
N GLY A 285 -13.04 2.64 -35.60
CA GLY A 285 -13.11 2.51 -34.15
C GLY A 285 -11.74 2.38 -33.52
N GLY A 286 -11.30 3.44 -32.85
CA GLY A 286 -10.16 3.38 -31.95
C GLY A 286 -10.44 2.32 -30.89
N ALA A 287 -9.84 1.16 -31.05
CA ALA A 287 -9.81 0.16 -30.00
C ALA A 287 -8.82 0.67 -28.95
N GLU A 288 -9.37 1.27 -27.88
CA GLU A 288 -8.58 1.71 -26.74
C GLU A 288 -7.72 0.55 -26.21
N PRO A 289 -6.44 0.79 -25.90
CA PRO A 289 -5.56 -0.22 -25.33
C PRO A 289 -6.13 -0.70 -23.99
N ARG A 290 -6.35 -2.02 -23.87
CA ARG A 290 -6.88 -2.63 -22.64
C ARG A 290 -5.78 -2.66 -21.58
N MET A 291 -5.88 -1.76 -20.60
CA MET A 291 -4.99 -1.71 -19.45
C MET A 291 -5.13 -2.97 -18.57
N ARG A 292 -4.02 -3.65 -18.29
CA ARG A 292 -3.95 -4.69 -17.26
C ARG A 292 -3.75 -4.03 -15.90
N ASP A 293 -4.88 -3.76 -15.24
CA ASP A 293 -4.97 -2.95 -14.03
C ASP A 293 -4.63 -3.78 -12.77
N GLU A 294 -3.36 -4.16 -12.60
CA GLU A 294 -2.91 -4.85 -11.37
C GLU A 294 -2.65 -3.82 -10.24
N GLY A 295 -3.74 -3.28 -9.67
CA GLY A 295 -3.95 -3.09 -8.22
C GLY A 295 -3.04 -2.21 -7.35
N TYR A 296 -1.99 -1.54 -7.84
CA TYR A 296 -1.07 -0.76 -6.97
C TYR A 296 -1.13 0.76 -7.21
N LYS A 297 -1.12 1.55 -6.13
CA LYS A 297 -1.16 3.02 -6.20
C LYS A 297 0.25 3.59 -6.04
N ALA A 298 0.62 4.55 -6.90
CA ALA A 298 1.90 5.25 -6.78
C ALA A 298 1.93 6.11 -5.51
N LEU A 299 3.12 6.36 -4.98
CA LEU A 299 3.31 7.29 -3.85
C LEU A 299 2.83 8.69 -4.26
N SER A 300 1.83 9.20 -3.56
CA SER A 300 1.33 10.55 -3.76
C SER A 300 0.85 11.15 -2.44
N LEU A 301 1.07 12.45 -2.30
CA LEU A 301 0.55 13.24 -1.19
C LEU A 301 -0.57 14.11 -1.73
N SER A 302 -1.70 14.13 -1.04
CA SER A 302 -2.92 14.79 -1.47
C SER A 302 -3.64 15.42 -0.27
N TRP A 303 -4.75 16.09 -0.54
CA TRP A 303 -5.68 16.61 0.46
C TRP A 303 -6.30 15.53 1.35
N SER A 304 -6.09 14.24 1.03
CA SER A 304 -6.44 13.10 1.89
C SER A 304 -5.86 13.20 3.31
N LEU A 305 -4.73 13.90 3.50
CA LEU A 305 -4.12 14.15 4.81
C LEU A 305 -5.06 14.88 5.79
N LEU A 306 -6.05 15.64 5.29
CA LEU A 306 -7.06 16.29 6.14
C LEU A 306 -7.94 15.28 6.90
N LEU A 307 -7.91 13.99 6.53
CA LEU A 307 -8.65 12.92 7.21
C LEU A 307 -7.87 12.26 8.36
N ILE A 308 -6.63 12.68 8.63
CA ILE A 308 -5.87 12.22 9.80
C ILE A 308 -6.67 12.35 11.11
N PRO A 309 -7.37 13.48 11.41
CA PRO A 309 -8.19 13.59 12.62
C PRO A 309 -9.33 12.57 12.69
N LEU A 310 -9.94 12.23 11.54
CA LEU A 310 -10.99 11.22 11.47
C LEU A 310 -10.43 9.83 11.77
N MET A 311 -9.27 9.47 11.19
CA MET A 311 -8.62 8.19 11.46
C MET A 311 -8.15 8.06 12.91
N LEU A 312 -7.62 9.14 13.49
CA LEU A 312 -7.30 9.21 14.91
C LEU A 312 -8.53 8.98 15.78
N LEU A 313 -9.67 9.58 15.43
CA LEU A 313 -10.93 9.37 16.16
C LEU A 313 -11.38 7.91 16.09
N LEU A 314 -11.37 7.30 14.90
CA LEU A 314 -11.75 5.89 14.74
C LEU A 314 -10.84 4.97 15.54
N GLN A 315 -9.53 5.14 15.43
CA GLN A 315 -8.56 4.36 16.19
C GLN A 315 -8.68 4.60 17.70
N PHE A 316 -8.95 5.83 18.14
CA PHE A 316 -9.23 6.15 19.55
C PHE A 316 -10.44 5.39 20.06
N LEU A 317 -11.56 5.44 19.35
CA LEU A 317 -12.80 4.77 19.77
C LEU A 317 -12.63 3.25 19.81
N PHE A 318 -12.01 2.67 18.79
CA PHE A 318 -11.72 1.23 18.72
C PHE A 318 -10.83 0.79 19.89
N THR A 319 -9.69 1.45 20.07
CA THR A 319 -8.70 1.07 21.09
C THR A 319 -9.24 1.30 22.50
N LEU A 320 -9.97 2.40 22.73
CA LEU A 320 -10.63 2.68 24.01
C LEU A 320 -11.66 1.61 24.37
N SER A 321 -12.38 1.09 23.37
CA SER A 321 -13.38 0.05 23.60
C SER A 321 -12.76 -1.22 24.17
N LEU A 322 -11.62 -1.66 23.62
CA LEU A 322 -10.89 -2.83 24.10
C LEU A 322 -10.18 -2.55 25.42
N ALA A 323 -9.59 -1.36 25.57
CA ALA A 323 -8.92 -0.93 26.79
C ALA A 323 -9.87 -1.00 28.01
N TYR A 324 -11.11 -0.53 27.89
CA TYR A 324 -12.09 -0.65 28.98
C TYR A 324 -12.47 -2.07 29.32
N PHE A 325 -12.66 -2.91 28.30
CA PHE A 325 -13.00 -4.30 28.52
C PHE A 325 -11.88 -5.04 29.25
N LEU A 326 -10.66 -4.93 28.73
CA LEU A 326 -9.48 -5.61 29.26
C LEU A 326 -9.06 -5.08 30.64
N SER A 327 -9.17 -3.77 30.87
CA SER A 327 -8.81 -3.20 32.18
C SER A 327 -9.68 -3.76 33.30
N VAL A 328 -10.97 -3.96 33.03
CA VAL A 328 -11.91 -4.53 34.00
C VAL A 328 -11.72 -6.04 34.10
N LEU A 329 -11.53 -6.72 32.97
CA LEU A 329 -11.29 -8.16 32.94
C LEU A 329 -10.06 -8.53 33.78
N ASN A 330 -8.99 -7.72 33.72
CA ASN A 330 -7.77 -7.96 34.48
C ASN A 330 -7.95 -7.85 36.00
N VAL A 331 -8.88 -7.00 36.46
CA VAL A 331 -9.24 -6.91 37.89
C VAL A 331 -9.87 -8.22 38.38
N PHE A 332 -10.65 -8.90 37.53
CA PHE A 332 -11.23 -10.21 37.85
C PHE A 332 -10.25 -11.37 37.63
N LEU A 333 -9.43 -11.29 36.57
CA LEU A 333 -8.54 -12.34 36.10
C LEU A 333 -7.13 -11.78 35.89
N ARG A 334 -6.24 -12.01 36.85
CA ARG A 334 -4.87 -11.45 36.83
C ARG A 334 -4.02 -11.90 35.64
N ASP A 335 -4.32 -13.07 35.07
CA ASP A 335 -3.61 -13.59 33.89
C ASP A 335 -3.97 -12.85 32.60
N THR A 336 -4.98 -11.97 32.61
CA THR A 336 -5.38 -11.18 31.45
C THR A 336 -4.21 -10.41 30.87
N GLN A 337 -3.33 -9.84 31.70
CA GLN A 337 -2.16 -9.10 31.22
C GLN A 337 -1.22 -9.97 30.36
N HIS A 338 -0.95 -11.21 30.78
CA HIS A 338 -0.11 -12.13 30.02
C HIS A 338 -0.79 -12.58 28.73
N LEU A 339 -2.08 -12.87 28.79
CA LEU A 339 -2.88 -13.25 27.62
C LEU A 339 -2.96 -12.12 26.59
N VAL A 340 -3.09 -10.87 27.04
CA VAL A 340 -3.08 -9.69 26.15
C VAL A 340 -1.72 -9.57 25.45
N GLY A 341 -0.61 -9.77 26.16
CA GLY A 341 0.73 -9.74 25.56
C GLY A 341 0.88 -10.76 24.43
N VAL A 342 0.50 -12.01 24.67
CA VAL A 342 0.53 -13.07 23.63
C VAL A 342 -0.45 -12.76 22.50
N GLY A 343 -1.67 -12.33 22.84
CA GLY A 343 -2.71 -12.00 21.87
C GLY A 343 -2.32 -10.87 20.93
N VAL A 344 -1.64 -9.83 21.43
CA VAL A 344 -1.08 -8.75 20.60
C VAL A 344 -0.08 -9.31 19.60
N VAL A 345 0.86 -10.18 20.01
CA VAL A 345 1.83 -10.76 19.08
C VAL A 345 1.15 -11.58 17.98
N VAL A 346 0.21 -12.46 18.35
CA VAL A 346 -0.55 -13.25 17.35
C VAL A 346 -1.30 -12.33 16.39
N TRP A 347 -1.97 -11.31 16.92
CA TRP A 347 -2.76 -10.38 16.11
C TRP A 347 -1.89 -9.50 15.20
N MET A 348 -0.64 -9.21 15.59
CA MET A 348 0.33 -8.53 14.72
C MET A 348 0.57 -9.35 13.45
N PHE A 349 0.82 -10.65 13.60
CA PHE A 349 1.08 -11.56 12.48
C PHE A 349 -0.18 -11.94 11.70
N CYS A 350 -1.38 -11.78 12.27
CA CYS A 350 -2.63 -11.86 11.52
C CYS A 350 -2.94 -10.59 10.72
N THR A 351 -2.16 -9.52 10.90
CA THR A 351 -2.37 -8.24 10.24
C THR A 351 -1.27 -8.01 9.20
N PRO A 352 -1.59 -7.66 7.94
CA PRO A 352 -0.61 -7.53 6.86
C PRO A 352 0.22 -6.24 7.00
N ILE A 353 1.12 -6.23 7.97
CA ILE A 353 2.05 -5.13 8.25
C ILE A 353 3.34 -5.31 7.43
N PHE A 354 3.93 -6.51 7.50
CA PHE A 354 5.23 -6.85 6.89
C PHE A 354 5.12 -7.66 5.61
N TYR A 355 3.90 -7.92 5.15
CA TYR A 355 3.63 -8.68 3.94
C TYR A 355 2.39 -8.09 3.27
N PRO A 356 2.27 -8.24 1.94
CA PRO A 356 1.16 -7.67 1.19
C PRO A 356 -0.11 -8.53 1.32
N ALA A 357 -1.27 -7.89 1.31
CA ALA A 357 -2.56 -8.55 1.58
C ALA A 357 -2.96 -9.57 0.48
N HIS A 358 -2.60 -9.30 -0.78
CA HIS A 358 -2.94 -10.18 -1.91
C HIS A 358 -2.29 -11.58 -1.79
N LEU A 359 -1.13 -11.69 -1.14
CA LEU A 359 -0.49 -12.99 -0.92
C LEU A 359 -1.30 -13.86 0.05
N VAL A 360 -1.94 -13.23 1.03
CA VAL A 360 -2.80 -13.94 1.98
C VAL A 360 -4.10 -14.38 1.33
N GLU A 361 -4.65 -13.57 0.44
CA GLU A 361 -5.83 -13.93 -0.35
C GLU A 361 -5.53 -15.08 -1.30
N LYS A 362 -4.39 -15.04 -2.01
CA LYS A 362 -3.93 -16.13 -2.87
C LYS A 362 -3.70 -17.44 -2.10
N ALA A 363 -3.31 -17.35 -0.83
CA ALA A 363 -3.18 -18.51 0.07
C ALA A 363 -4.52 -19.05 0.60
N GLY A 364 -5.66 -18.43 0.25
CA GLY A 364 -7.01 -18.85 0.67
C GLY A 364 -7.48 -18.24 2.01
N TYR A 365 -6.70 -17.36 2.63
CA TYR A 365 -7.00 -16.74 3.92
C TYR A 365 -7.54 -15.32 3.81
N GLY A 366 -8.12 -14.94 2.66
CA GLY A 366 -8.69 -13.60 2.45
C GLY A 366 -9.77 -13.21 3.47
N TRP A 367 -10.50 -14.18 4.02
CA TRP A 367 -11.49 -13.96 5.09
C TRP A 367 -10.88 -13.32 6.34
N LEU A 368 -9.61 -13.60 6.64
CA LEU A 368 -8.91 -13.03 7.80
C LEU A 368 -8.80 -11.51 7.66
N MET A 369 -8.54 -11.03 6.44
CA MET A 369 -8.48 -9.60 6.13
C MET A 369 -9.85 -8.95 6.24
N GLN A 370 -10.90 -9.65 5.82
CA GLN A 370 -12.26 -9.13 5.87
C GLN A 370 -12.83 -9.02 7.28
N ILE A 371 -12.28 -9.73 8.27
CA ILE A 371 -12.74 -9.72 9.67
C ILE A 371 -11.84 -8.87 10.57
N ASN A 372 -10.54 -8.78 10.27
CA ASN A 372 -9.55 -8.12 11.12
C ASN A 372 -9.69 -6.58 11.12
N PRO A 373 -10.12 -5.94 12.23
CA PRO A 373 -10.30 -4.49 12.27
C PRO A 373 -8.99 -3.69 12.15
N MET A 374 -7.88 -4.26 12.64
CA MET A 374 -6.58 -3.60 12.52
C MET A 374 -6.07 -3.58 11.09
N HIS A 375 -6.44 -4.57 10.27
CA HIS A 375 -6.18 -4.52 8.83
C HIS A 375 -6.92 -3.33 8.20
N TRP A 376 -8.21 -3.14 8.50
CA TRP A 376 -9.00 -2.03 7.94
C TRP A 376 -8.44 -0.66 8.35
N ILE A 377 -8.06 -0.50 9.62
CA ILE A 377 -7.50 0.76 10.14
C ILE A 377 -6.16 1.06 9.46
N ILE A 378 -5.25 0.08 9.39
CA ILE A 378 -3.92 0.27 8.79
C ILE A 378 -4.04 0.57 7.29
N GLU A 379 -4.96 -0.09 6.59
CA GLU A 379 -5.18 0.15 5.17
C GLU A 379 -5.68 1.58 4.91
N CYS A 380 -6.63 2.08 5.71
CA CYS A 380 -7.06 3.49 5.63
C CYS A 380 -5.90 4.46 5.90
N TRP A 381 -5.05 4.17 6.90
CA TRP A 381 -3.86 4.98 7.18
C TRP A 381 -2.87 4.98 6.01
N ARG A 382 -2.62 3.83 5.38
CA ARG A 382 -1.76 3.72 4.18
C ARG A 382 -2.31 4.52 3.00
N GLN A 383 -3.61 4.42 2.74
CA GLN A 383 -4.28 5.16 1.66
C GLN A 383 -4.11 6.68 1.82
N ILE A 384 -4.24 7.17 3.06
CA ILE A 384 -4.11 8.60 3.37
C ILE A 384 -2.65 9.06 3.34
N LEU A 385 -1.73 8.30 3.99
CA LEU A 385 -0.35 8.73 4.22
C LEU A 385 0.60 8.47 3.05
N LEU A 386 0.33 7.44 2.23
CA LEU A 386 1.25 7.00 1.18
C LEU A 386 0.71 7.26 -0.23
N TYR A 387 -0.60 7.06 -0.43
CA TYR A 387 -1.18 6.98 -1.78
C TYR A 387 -2.07 8.16 -2.16
N GLY A 388 -2.15 9.19 -1.31
CA GLY A 388 -2.93 10.40 -1.61
C GLY A 388 -4.42 10.13 -1.87
N ALA A 389 -4.89 8.95 -1.47
CA ALA A 389 -6.20 8.44 -1.79
C ALA A 389 -7.15 8.69 -0.62
N TRP A 390 -8.42 8.85 -0.96
CA TRP A 390 -9.49 8.82 0.03
C TRP A 390 -9.55 7.41 0.64
N PRO A 391 -9.72 7.29 1.97
CA PRO A 391 -9.85 6.00 2.61
C PRO A 391 -11.11 5.30 2.08
N ASP A 392 -11.02 3.99 1.86
CA ASP A 392 -12.16 3.19 1.44
C ASP A 392 -13.33 3.36 2.42
N LEU A 393 -14.44 3.88 1.89
CA LEU A 393 -15.64 4.17 2.67
C LEU A 393 -16.16 2.93 3.38
N LEU A 394 -16.07 1.74 2.77
CA LEU A 394 -16.54 0.51 3.39
C LEU A 394 -15.70 0.15 4.61
N LEU A 395 -14.38 0.31 4.54
CA LEU A 395 -13.47 0.07 5.67
C LEU A 395 -13.72 1.08 6.80
N VAL A 396 -13.93 2.35 6.46
CA VAL A 396 -14.28 3.41 7.43
C VAL A 396 -15.62 3.12 8.12
N LEU A 397 -16.63 2.70 7.37
CA LEU A 397 -17.94 2.36 7.95
C LEU A 397 -17.88 1.10 8.82
N ARG A 398 -17.17 0.05 8.38
CA ARG A 398 -16.98 -1.18 9.17
C ARG A 398 -16.26 -0.90 10.49
N THR A 399 -15.14 -0.17 10.43
CA THR A 399 -14.39 0.23 11.63
C THR A 399 -15.21 1.12 12.55
N GLY A 400 -15.92 2.12 12.00
CA GLY A 400 -16.78 3.02 12.78
C GLY A 400 -17.91 2.28 13.49
N LEU A 401 -18.65 1.44 12.77
CA LEU A 401 -19.76 0.65 13.32
C LEU A 401 -19.26 -0.28 14.43
N LEU A 402 -18.20 -1.04 14.17
CA LEU A 402 -17.62 -1.95 15.15
C LEU A 402 -17.16 -1.20 16.41
N SER A 403 -16.50 -0.06 16.23
CA SER A 403 -16.00 0.77 17.35
C SER A 403 -17.15 1.28 18.22
N VAL A 404 -18.25 1.74 17.61
CA VAL A 404 -19.44 2.20 18.33
C VAL A 404 -20.07 1.04 19.11
N VAL A 405 -20.26 -0.11 18.46
CA VAL A 405 -20.82 -1.31 19.11
C VAL A 405 -19.95 -1.74 20.29
N LEU A 406 -18.65 -1.95 20.08
CA LEU A 406 -17.73 -2.37 21.13
C LEU A 406 -17.67 -1.36 22.27
N LEU A 407 -17.59 -0.05 21.99
CA LEU A 407 -17.54 0.98 23.03
C LEU A 407 -18.86 1.08 23.82
N THR A 408 -20.00 0.78 23.19
CA THR A 408 -21.26 0.70 23.92
C THR A 408 -21.28 -0.49 24.87
N LEU A 409 -20.84 -1.67 24.42
CA LEU A 409 -20.82 -2.90 25.22
C LEU A 409 -19.78 -2.81 26.35
N SER A 410 -18.52 -2.51 26.02
CA SER A 410 -17.44 -2.43 27.01
C SER A 410 -17.63 -1.28 27.99
N GLY A 411 -18.14 -0.13 27.52
CA GLY A 411 -18.48 0.99 28.39
C GLY A 411 -19.60 0.62 29.38
N ARG A 412 -20.66 -0.06 28.92
CA ARG A 412 -21.73 -0.54 29.82
C ARG A 412 -21.19 -1.54 30.83
N PHE A 413 -20.36 -2.48 30.38
CA PHE A 413 -19.71 -3.45 31.27
C PHE A 413 -18.84 -2.75 32.32
N PHE A 414 -17.98 -1.80 31.92
CA PHE A 414 -17.13 -1.03 32.83
C PHE A 414 -17.96 -0.29 33.91
N PHE A 415 -18.97 0.48 33.50
CA PHE A 415 -19.78 1.22 34.47
C PHE A 415 -20.62 0.30 35.36
N SER A 416 -21.03 -0.89 34.89
CA SER A 416 -21.73 -1.88 35.71
C SER A 416 -20.85 -2.47 36.82
N GLN A 417 -19.55 -2.64 36.55
CA GLN A 417 -18.61 -3.20 37.53
C GLN A 417 -17.96 -2.13 38.42
N LYS A 418 -18.14 -0.84 38.10
CA LYS A 418 -17.44 0.28 38.77
C LYS A 418 -17.51 0.25 40.29
N ALA A 419 -18.65 -0.16 40.87
CA ALA A 419 -18.82 -0.24 42.32
C ALA A 419 -18.04 -1.39 42.97
N ARG A 420 -17.74 -2.46 42.23
CA ARG A 420 -17.00 -3.65 42.71
C ARG A 420 -15.49 -3.50 42.56
N ILE A 421 -15.03 -2.62 41.68
CA ILE A 421 -13.60 -2.44 41.38
C ILE A 421 -12.76 -2.18 42.66
N PRO A 422 -13.14 -1.27 43.58
CA PRO A 422 -12.33 -1.00 44.77
C PRO A 422 -12.12 -2.21 45.68
N ASP A 423 -13.12 -3.09 45.78
CA ASP A 423 -13.10 -4.28 46.64
C ASP A 423 -12.24 -5.42 46.08
N LEU A 424 -11.98 -5.39 44.76
CA LEU A 424 -11.24 -6.43 44.04
C LEU A 424 -9.76 -6.07 43.78
N LEU A 425 -9.41 -4.80 44.00
CA LEU A 425 -8.06 -4.26 43.89
C LEU A 425 -7.27 -4.46 45.19
#